data_AF-A1AYB4-F1
#
_entry.id   AF-A1AYB4-F1
#
_cell.length_a   1.000
_cell.length_b   1.000
_cell.length_c   1.000
_cell.angle_alpha   90.00
_cell.angle_beta   90.00
_cell.angle_gamma   90.00
#
_symmetry.space_group_name_H-M   'P 1'
#
loop_
_entity.id
_entity.type
_entity.pdbx_description
1 polymer ?
#
loop_
_entity_poly.entity_id
_entity_poly.type
_entity_poly.pdbx_seq_one_letter_code
_entity_poly.pdbx_strand_id
1 'polypeptide(L)'
;MRAHSDRLYLSAITIAEIEAGIARAVRIGASAKAPALRRWLAAIEHFYASRILPFGIGEARQAGAILDRARAHDSGFEDIAIAATAAAHDLTVLTANEQHFAPLGVPFANPLKELPAP
;
A
#
# COMPACT_ATOMS: atom_id res chain seq x y z
N MET A 1 17.45 4.59 -4.37
CA MET A 1 16.03 4.94 -4.57
C MET A 1 15.73 5.59 -5.92
N ARG A 2 16.55 6.52 -6.45
CA ARG A 2 16.26 7.19 -7.75
C ARG A 2 16.37 6.30 -9.00
N ALA A 3 17.19 5.25 -8.98
CA ALA A 3 17.46 4.42 -10.16
C ALA A 3 16.28 3.52 -10.61
N HIS A 4 15.27 3.30 -9.76
CA HIS A 4 14.12 2.42 -10.06
C HIS A 4 12.77 3.10 -9.76
N SER A 5 12.75 4.43 -9.63
CA SER A 5 11.53 5.16 -9.25
C SER A 5 10.39 5.00 -10.26
N ASP A 6 10.71 4.68 -11.50
CA ASP A 6 9.79 4.36 -12.59
C ASP A 6 9.19 2.96 -12.50
N ARG A 7 9.68 2.11 -11.59
CA ARG A 7 9.17 0.77 -11.31
C ARG A 7 8.43 0.68 -9.97
N LEU A 8 8.33 1.80 -9.24
CA LEU A 8 7.64 1.88 -7.96
C LEU A 8 6.28 2.55 -8.11
N TYR A 9 5.30 1.99 -7.40
CA TYR A 9 3.92 2.43 -7.40
C TYR A 9 3.40 2.50 -5.96
N LEU A 10 2.36 3.28 -5.75
CA LEU A 10 1.62 3.35 -4.49
C LEU A 10 0.17 2.94 -4.74
N SER A 11 -0.41 2.14 -3.84
CA SER A 11 -1.86 1.92 -3.87
C SER A 11 -2.57 3.13 -3.29
N ALA A 12 -3.73 3.50 -3.85
CA ALA A 12 -4.64 4.48 -3.26
C ALA A 12 -5.10 4.07 -1.85
N ILE A 13 -5.08 2.77 -1.52
CA ILE A 13 -5.36 2.27 -0.16
C ILE A 13 -4.29 2.74 0.82
N THR A 14 -3.01 2.68 0.43
CA THR A 14 -1.90 3.20 1.23
C THR A 14 -2.00 4.72 1.45
N ILE A 15 -2.51 5.47 0.47
CA ILE A 15 -2.80 6.90 0.62
C ILE A 15 -3.86 7.12 1.71
N ALA A 16 -4.94 6.32 1.71
CA ALA A 16 -5.98 6.39 2.73
C ALA A 16 -5.44 6.08 4.14
N GLU A 17 -4.56 5.07 4.29
CA GLU A 17 -3.92 4.74 5.56
C GLU A 17 -3.05 5.89 6.10
N ILE A 18 -2.28 6.54 5.22
CA ILE A 18 -1.45 7.70 5.58
C ILE A 18 -2.35 8.86 6.06
N GLU A 19 -3.41 9.18 5.33
CA GLU A 19 -4.32 10.27 5.72
C GLU A 19 -5.04 9.96 7.03
N ALA A 20 -5.46 8.70 7.27
CA ALA A 20 -6.02 8.28 8.55
C ALA A 20 -5.02 8.47 9.70
N GLY A 21 -3.74 8.14 9.48
CA GLY A 21 -2.64 8.40 10.42
C GLY A 21 -2.44 9.89 10.72
N ILE A 22 -2.48 10.74 9.69
CA ILE A 22 -2.41 12.20 9.82
C ILE A 22 -3.60 12.72 10.63
N ALA A 23 -4.83 12.33 10.28
CA ALA A 23 -6.04 12.74 10.97
C ALA A 23 -6.03 12.32 12.45
N ARG A 24 -5.55 11.11 12.75
CA ARG A 24 -5.35 10.64 14.13
C ARG A 24 -4.33 11.51 14.86
N ALA A 25 -3.19 11.82 14.24
CA ALA A 25 -2.15 12.65 14.85
C ALA A 25 -2.67 14.05 15.21
N VAL A 26 -3.48 14.66 14.33
CA VAL A 26 -4.16 15.94 14.62
C VAL A 26 -5.08 15.79 15.82
N ARG A 27 -5.93 14.75 15.84
CA ARG A 27 -6.90 14.52 16.92
C ARG A 27 -6.25 14.37 18.31
N ILE A 28 -5.06 13.75 18.38
CA ILE A 28 -4.34 13.54 19.64
C ILE A 28 -3.37 14.67 19.99
N GLY A 29 -3.37 15.79 19.25
CA GLY A 29 -2.56 16.97 19.56
C GLY A 29 -1.09 16.92 19.13
N ALA A 30 -0.71 15.99 18.23
CA ALA A 30 0.64 15.91 17.69
C ALA A 30 0.86 16.99 16.58
N SER A 31 0.83 18.25 17.00
CA SER A 31 0.68 19.44 16.15
C SER A 31 1.83 19.74 15.19
N ALA A 32 3.05 19.28 15.48
CA ALA A 32 4.22 19.55 14.63
C ALA A 32 4.36 18.59 13.43
N LYS A 33 4.03 17.30 13.62
CA LYS A 33 4.28 16.24 12.62
C LYS A 33 3.19 16.16 11.55
N ALA A 34 1.94 16.35 11.92
CA ALA A 34 0.81 16.19 11.02
C ALA A 34 0.82 17.18 9.82
N PRO A 35 1.10 18.48 9.99
CA PRO A 35 1.17 19.41 8.86
C PRO A 35 2.30 19.09 7.88
N ALA A 36 3.45 18.60 8.39
CA ALA A 36 4.57 18.21 7.56
C ALA A 36 4.24 16.97 6.72
N LEU A 37 3.63 15.95 7.33
CA LEU A 37 3.17 14.75 6.62
C LEU A 37 2.10 15.07 5.57
N ARG A 38 1.15 15.95 5.86
CA ARG A 38 0.12 16.35 4.89
C ARG A 38 0.71 17.07 3.68
N ARG A 39 1.68 17.97 3.88
CA ARG A 39 2.39 18.61 2.77
C ARG A 39 3.19 17.60 1.94
N TRP A 40 3.82 16.64 2.60
CA TRP A 40 4.55 15.57 1.93
C TRP A 40 3.61 14.70 1.09
N LEU A 41 2.45 14.30 1.62
CA LEU A 41 1.46 13.50 0.90
C LEU A 41 0.95 14.24 -0.35
N ALA A 42 0.58 15.52 -0.20
CA ALA A 42 0.13 16.34 -1.33
C ALA A 42 1.20 16.47 -2.43
N ALA A 43 2.48 16.55 -2.05
CA ALA A 43 3.57 16.56 -3.02
C ALA A 43 3.70 15.21 -3.74
N ILE A 44 3.55 14.08 -3.03
CA ILE A 44 3.55 12.74 -3.64
C ILE A 44 2.42 12.62 -4.66
N GLU A 45 1.21 13.00 -4.29
CA GLU A 45 0.05 12.98 -5.19
C GLU A 45 0.27 13.86 -6.42
N HIS A 46 0.83 15.06 -6.25
CA HIS A 46 1.09 15.97 -7.36
C HIS A 46 2.16 15.46 -8.33
N PHE A 47 3.30 14.98 -7.81
CA PHE A 47 4.44 14.59 -8.65
C PHE A 47 4.36 13.16 -9.18
N TYR A 48 3.60 12.29 -8.52
CA TYR A 48 3.56 10.85 -8.83
C TYR A 48 2.13 10.34 -9.09
N ALA A 49 1.20 11.21 -9.50
CA ALA A 49 -0.20 10.85 -9.78
C ALA A 49 -0.34 9.60 -10.69
N SER A 50 0.48 9.50 -11.74
CA SER A 50 0.49 8.37 -12.67
C SER A 50 1.03 7.05 -12.08
N ARG A 51 1.57 7.11 -10.85
CA ARG A 51 2.10 5.98 -10.10
C ARG A 51 1.23 5.62 -8.89
N ILE A 52 0.10 6.30 -8.70
CA ILE A 52 -0.89 5.96 -7.69
C ILE A 52 -1.95 5.10 -8.36
N LEU A 53 -1.98 3.82 -7.99
CA LEU A 53 -2.89 2.83 -8.55
C LEU A 53 -4.25 2.90 -7.83
N PRO A 54 -5.36 3.10 -8.57
CA PRO A 54 -6.69 3.13 -7.98
C PRO A 54 -7.12 1.74 -7.52
N PHE A 55 -8.12 1.68 -6.65
CA PHE A 55 -8.83 0.44 -6.32
C PHE A 55 -10.19 0.45 -7.04
N GLY A 56 -10.25 -0.17 -8.21
CA GLY A 56 -11.42 -0.24 -9.08
C GLY A 56 -11.98 -1.66 -9.17
N ILE A 57 -12.70 -1.93 -10.27
CA ILE A 57 -13.39 -3.22 -10.48
C ILE A 57 -12.39 -4.38 -10.65
N GLY A 58 -11.25 -4.15 -11.30
CA GLY A 58 -10.22 -5.18 -11.51
C GLY A 58 -9.62 -5.63 -10.18
N GLU A 59 -9.25 -4.66 -9.36
CA GLU A 59 -8.69 -4.87 -8.03
C GLU A 59 -9.74 -5.50 -7.10
N ALA A 60 -11.00 -5.05 -7.17
CA ALA A 60 -12.08 -5.66 -6.39
C ALA A 60 -12.30 -7.15 -6.73
N ARG A 61 -12.16 -7.56 -8.00
CA ARG A 61 -12.24 -8.97 -8.38
C ARG A 61 -11.08 -9.79 -7.80
N GLN A 62 -9.86 -9.26 -7.84
CA GLN A 62 -8.70 -9.91 -7.19
C GLN A 62 -8.90 -10.01 -5.68
N ALA A 63 -9.43 -8.96 -5.04
CA ALA A 63 -9.73 -8.96 -3.61
C ALA A 63 -10.73 -10.06 -3.24
N GLY A 64 -11.76 -10.28 -4.05
CA GLY A 64 -12.71 -11.39 -3.86
C GLY A 64 -12.03 -12.76 -3.88
N ALA A 65 -11.11 -12.99 -4.83
CA ALA A 65 -10.35 -14.24 -4.89
C ALA A 65 -9.38 -14.41 -3.72
N ILE A 66 -8.77 -13.32 -3.24
CA ILE A 66 -7.88 -13.34 -2.07
C ILE A 66 -8.68 -13.62 -0.79
N LEU A 67 -9.83 -12.96 -0.60
CA LEU A 67 -10.75 -13.22 0.52
C LEU A 67 -11.14 -14.70 0.59
N ASP A 68 -11.43 -15.31 -0.56
CA ASP A 68 -11.78 -16.72 -0.66
C ASP A 68 -10.65 -17.65 -0.19
N ARG A 69 -9.40 -17.32 -0.57
CA ARG A 69 -8.20 -18.08 -0.19
C ARG A 69 -7.83 -17.87 1.29
N ALA A 70 -7.95 -16.64 1.78
CA ALA A 70 -7.50 -16.23 3.10
C ALA A 70 -8.57 -16.38 4.19
N ARG A 71 -9.67 -17.11 3.94
CA ARG A 71 -10.83 -17.27 4.86
C ARG A 71 -10.48 -17.64 6.30
N ALA A 72 -9.36 -18.34 6.54
CA ALA A 72 -8.92 -18.75 7.86
C ALA A 72 -8.05 -17.70 8.60
N HIS A 73 -7.78 -16.56 7.96
CA HIS A 73 -6.89 -15.51 8.46
C HIS A 73 -7.65 -14.20 8.65
N ASP A 74 -7.46 -13.56 9.80
CA ASP A 74 -8.04 -12.25 10.13
C ASP A 74 -7.20 -11.12 9.52
N SER A 75 -7.11 -11.11 8.19
CA SER A 75 -6.43 -10.02 7.46
C SER A 75 -7.39 -8.84 7.31
N GLY A 76 -6.93 -7.65 7.64
CA GLY A 76 -7.69 -6.42 7.40
C GLY A 76 -7.98 -6.24 5.90
N PHE A 77 -9.12 -5.65 5.57
CA PHE A 77 -9.47 -5.40 4.18
C PHE A 77 -8.45 -4.49 3.47
N GLU A 78 -7.76 -3.62 4.22
CA GLU A 78 -6.67 -2.77 3.70
C GLU A 78 -5.51 -3.61 3.12
N ASP A 79 -5.01 -4.60 3.87
CA ASP A 79 -3.95 -5.50 3.42
C ASP A 79 -4.39 -6.31 2.19
N ILE A 80 -5.65 -6.78 2.19
CA ILE A 80 -6.26 -7.48 1.06
C ILE A 80 -6.36 -6.58 -0.17
N ALA A 81 -6.79 -5.32 0.01
CA ALA A 81 -6.98 -4.38 -1.07
C ALA A 81 -5.63 -3.95 -1.69
N ILE A 82 -4.58 -3.80 -0.87
CA ILE A 82 -3.21 -3.58 -1.35
C ILE A 82 -2.71 -4.80 -2.14
N ALA A 83 -2.87 -6.01 -1.59
CA ALA A 83 -2.48 -7.25 -2.27
C ALA A 83 -3.22 -7.43 -3.60
N ALA A 84 -4.51 -7.14 -3.62
CA ALA A 84 -5.35 -7.19 -4.82
C ALA A 84 -4.95 -6.15 -5.86
N THR A 85 -4.56 -4.94 -5.43
CA THR A 85 -3.98 -3.92 -6.33
C THR A 85 -2.72 -4.45 -6.99
N ALA A 86 -1.80 -5.05 -6.21
CA ALA A 86 -0.58 -5.62 -6.76
C ALA A 86 -0.87 -6.77 -7.75
N ALA A 87 -1.79 -7.67 -7.40
CA ALA A 87 -2.17 -8.80 -8.24
C ALA A 87 -2.84 -8.36 -9.56
N ALA A 88 -3.65 -7.29 -9.55
CA ALA A 88 -4.30 -6.77 -10.76
C ALA A 88 -3.32 -6.14 -11.76
N HIS A 89 -2.14 -5.74 -11.28
CA HIS A 89 -1.11 -5.04 -12.06
C HIS A 89 0.18 -5.86 -12.25
N ASP A 90 0.17 -7.16 -11.91
CA ASP A 90 1.35 -8.04 -11.97
C ASP A 90 2.57 -7.49 -11.19
N LEU A 91 2.31 -6.90 -10.02
CA LEU A 91 3.33 -6.29 -9.16
C LEU A 91 3.65 -7.13 -7.92
N THR A 92 4.82 -6.88 -7.33
CA THR A 92 5.24 -7.41 -6.03
C THR A 92 4.97 -6.39 -4.93
N VAL A 93 4.34 -6.80 -3.84
CA VAL A 93 4.14 -5.94 -2.66
C VAL A 93 5.48 -5.76 -1.92
N LEU A 94 5.86 -4.52 -1.65
CA LEU A 94 6.97 -4.22 -0.75
C LEU A 94 6.44 -3.95 0.66
N THR A 95 6.73 -4.83 1.62
CA THR A 95 6.18 -4.75 2.98
C THR A 95 7.15 -5.27 4.03
N ALA A 96 7.18 -4.61 5.19
CA ALA A 96 7.87 -5.13 6.37
C ALA A 96 6.99 -6.12 7.17
N ASN A 97 5.68 -6.14 6.95
CA ASN A 97 4.70 -6.97 7.67
C ASN A 97 4.43 -8.26 6.90
N GLU A 98 5.47 -9.07 6.67
CA GLU A 98 5.40 -10.29 5.86
C GLU A 98 4.30 -11.26 6.33
N GLN A 99 4.07 -11.34 7.63
CA GLN A 99 3.03 -12.18 8.24
C GLN A 99 1.60 -11.86 7.76
N HIS A 100 1.29 -10.60 7.42
CA HIS A 100 -0.05 -10.22 6.95
C HIS A 100 -0.24 -10.55 5.46
N PHE A 101 0.84 -10.54 4.67
CA PHE A 101 0.79 -10.77 3.23
C PHE A 101 1.02 -12.24 2.84
N ALA A 102 1.72 -13.02 3.66
CA ALA A 102 1.93 -14.45 3.46
C ALA A 102 0.64 -15.24 3.19
N PRO A 103 -0.46 -15.07 3.94
CA PRO A 103 -1.70 -15.81 3.67
C PRO A 103 -2.46 -15.34 2.42
N LEU A 104 -2.14 -14.17 1.87
CA LEU A 104 -2.86 -13.57 0.74
C LEU A 104 -2.46 -14.20 -0.61
N GLY A 105 -1.30 -14.87 -0.65
CA GLY A 105 -0.83 -15.60 -1.82
C GLY A 105 -0.44 -14.72 -3.00
N VAL A 106 -0.02 -13.48 -2.73
CA VAL A 106 0.56 -12.56 -3.73
C VAL A 106 2.08 -12.48 -3.55
N PRO A 107 2.86 -12.17 -4.61
CA PRO A 107 4.28 -11.92 -4.45
C PRO A 107 4.52 -10.75 -3.50
N PHE A 108 5.40 -10.95 -2.52
CA PHE A 108 5.85 -9.88 -1.63
C PHE A 108 7.34 -9.98 -1.36
N ALA A 109 7.97 -8.86 -1.03
CA ALA A 109 9.35 -8.76 -0.61
C ALA A 109 9.48 -7.76 0.54
N ASN A 110 10.41 -8.02 1.45
CA ASN A 110 10.74 -7.10 2.53
C ASN A 110 11.98 -6.27 2.17
N PRO A 111 11.81 -5.01 1.74
CA PRO A 111 12.92 -4.16 1.29
C PRO A 111 13.89 -3.77 2.42
N LEU A 112 13.52 -4.02 3.69
CA LEU A 112 14.38 -3.79 4.85
C LEU A 112 15.31 -4.99 5.13
N LYS A 113 15.02 -6.16 4.57
CA LYS A 113 15.88 -7.35 4.63
C LYS A 113 16.77 -7.45 3.40
N GLU A 114 16.18 -7.32 2.22
CA GLU A 114 16.88 -7.42 0.94
C GLU A 114 16.16 -6.56 -0.11
N LEU A 115 16.93 -5.83 -0.91
CA LEU A 115 16.34 -5.06 -2.00
C LEU A 115 16.00 -6.01 -3.17
N PRO A 116 14.82 -5.85 -3.82
CA PRO A 116 14.50 -6.61 -5.02
C PRO A 116 15.56 -6.40 -6.09
N ALA A 117 15.83 -7.44 -6.88
CA ALA A 117 16.69 -7.32 -8.05
C ALA A 117 16.18 -6.20 -9.00
N PRO A 118 17.10 -5.47 -9.66
CA PRO A 118 16.81 -4.21 -10.35
C PRO A 118 15.83 -4.26 -11.51
#